data_AF-A0A7S4I9K8-F1
#
_entry.id   AF-A0A7S4I9K8-F1
#
_cell.length_a   1.000
_cell.length_b   1.000
_cell.length_c   1.000
_cell.angle_alpha   90.00
_cell.angle_beta   90.00
_cell.angle_gamma   90.00
#
_symmetry.space_group_name_H-M   'P 1'
#
loop_
_entity.id
_entity.type
_entity.pdbx_description
1 polymer ?
#
loop_
_entity_poly.entity_id
_entity_poly.type
_entity_poly.pdbx_seq_one_letter_code
_entity_poly.pdbx_strand_id
1 'polypeptide(L)'
;RKDSTPVFEMDNIPEDFSNFLWSLGWKIDITTHTGYKGGLAASKTGKYAPYYSSYDLELIFQVGLFVPKSQISTNYLQSLIFSNQVTICWTEDISTFDPTIFKTEFQVLIVIEPQATRLYRVKVFTPPSIVDLGPVRDEMILSKQILGAAVRNTALNASRGNFACGEPASRRINTMEQEVNTIEPPKNLYKFYKSSLTV
;
A
#
# COMPACT_ATOMS: atom_id res chain seq x y z
N ARG A 1 -28.39 -2.64 8.91
CA ARG A 1 -27.88 -1.28 9.19
C ARG A 1 -26.49 -1.26 8.59
N LYS A 2 -26.24 -0.44 7.56
CA LYS A 2 -24.91 -0.38 6.94
C LYS A 2 -23.98 0.33 7.92
N ASP A 3 -22.86 -0.27 8.25
CA ASP A 3 -21.85 0.38 9.08
C ASP A 3 -21.06 1.34 8.19
N SER A 4 -21.27 2.63 8.46
CA SER A 4 -20.75 3.73 7.64
C SER A 4 -19.62 4.50 8.32
N THR A 5 -19.14 4.04 9.48
CA THR A 5 -18.09 4.73 10.23
C THR A 5 -16.78 3.96 10.11
N PRO A 6 -15.85 4.43 9.26
CA PRO A 6 -14.50 3.89 9.21
C PRO A 6 -13.83 3.93 10.58
N VAL A 7 -13.17 2.82 10.91
CA VAL A 7 -12.48 2.64 12.18
C VAL A 7 -11.02 3.05 12.01
N PHE A 8 -10.59 4.02 12.84
CA PHE A 8 -9.19 4.49 12.89
C PHE A 8 -8.47 4.08 14.16
N GLU A 9 -9.20 3.48 15.10
CA GLU A 9 -8.66 3.05 16.37
C GLU A 9 -9.07 1.60 16.60
N MET A 10 -8.07 0.75 16.84
CA MET A 10 -8.28 -0.64 17.23
C MET A 10 -7.30 -0.97 18.35
N ASP A 11 -7.81 -1.53 19.44
CA ASP A 11 -6.97 -1.95 20.57
C ASP A 11 -6.07 -3.14 20.18
N ASN A 12 -6.58 -4.03 19.34
CA ASN A 12 -5.86 -5.17 18.79
C ASN A 12 -6.07 -5.24 17.28
N ILE A 13 -4.97 -5.12 16.53
CA ILE A 13 -5.00 -5.26 15.07
C ILE A 13 -5.10 -6.76 14.73
N PRO A 14 -6.13 -7.19 13.97
CA PRO A 14 -6.28 -8.58 13.56
C PRO A 14 -5.06 -9.10 12.79
N GLU A 15 -4.68 -10.36 13.00
CA GLU A 15 -3.49 -10.93 12.39
C GLU A 15 -3.57 -10.92 10.87
N ASP A 16 -4.73 -11.28 10.29
CA ASP A 16 -4.92 -11.28 8.84
C ASP A 16 -4.82 -9.88 8.22
N PHE A 17 -5.36 -8.87 8.90
CA PHE A 17 -5.19 -7.48 8.48
C PHE A 17 -3.71 -7.06 8.53
N SER A 18 -3.02 -7.35 9.63
CA SER A 18 -1.59 -7.03 9.79
C SER A 18 -0.75 -7.71 8.71
N ASN A 19 -1.01 -9.01 8.46
CA ASN A 19 -0.35 -9.78 7.42
C ASN A 19 -0.58 -9.19 6.03
N PHE A 20 -1.82 -8.79 5.72
CA PHE A 20 -2.14 -8.10 4.47
C PHE A 20 -1.41 -6.75 4.38
N LEU A 21 -1.50 -5.92 5.41
CA LEU A 21 -0.90 -4.59 5.45
C LEU A 21 0.59 -4.63 5.11
N TRP A 22 1.33 -5.55 5.72
CA TRP A 22 2.76 -5.71 5.48
C TRP A 22 3.09 -6.55 4.24
N SER A 23 2.11 -7.14 3.57
CA SER A 23 2.28 -7.75 2.24
C SER A 23 2.25 -6.72 1.09
N LEU A 24 1.76 -5.50 1.36
CA LEU A 24 1.76 -4.40 0.38
C LEU A 24 3.16 -3.89 0.07
N GLY A 25 4.12 -4.01 0.99
CA GLY A 25 5.49 -3.53 0.80
C GLY A 25 6.34 -3.72 2.07
N TRP A 26 7.57 -3.23 2.04
CA TRP A 26 8.44 -3.23 3.19
C TRP A 26 7.93 -2.30 4.27
N LYS A 27 7.98 -2.76 5.52
CA LYS A 27 7.75 -1.90 6.68
C LYS A 27 8.92 -0.94 6.85
N ILE A 28 8.65 0.36 6.76
CA ILE A 28 9.65 1.41 7.00
C ILE A 28 9.31 2.24 8.24
N ASP A 29 10.33 2.84 8.85
CA ASP A 29 10.16 3.94 9.81
C ASP A 29 10.24 5.28 9.05
N ILE A 30 9.18 6.09 9.12
CA ILE A 30 9.07 7.34 8.35
C ILE A 30 10.15 8.35 8.76
N THR A 31 10.63 8.30 10.00
CA THR A 31 11.65 9.23 10.51
C THR A 31 13.01 9.00 9.86
N THR A 32 13.39 7.74 9.66
CA THR A 32 14.71 7.35 9.14
C THR A 32 14.71 6.98 7.66
N HIS A 33 13.54 6.75 7.05
CA HIS A 33 13.44 6.41 5.64
C HIS A 33 14.02 7.53 4.75
N THR A 34 14.84 7.14 3.77
CA THR A 34 15.53 8.06 2.85
C THR A 34 14.83 8.18 1.49
N GLY A 35 13.94 7.24 1.14
CA GLY A 35 13.19 7.22 -0.11
C GLY A 35 11.95 8.12 -0.11
N TYR A 36 11.07 7.90 -1.09
CA TYR A 36 9.84 8.65 -1.26
C TYR A 36 8.90 8.51 -0.06
N LYS A 37 8.58 9.65 0.58
CA LYS A 37 7.70 9.70 1.76
C LYS A 37 6.25 10.04 1.45
N GLY A 38 5.88 10.41 0.22
CA GLY A 38 4.49 10.73 -0.13
C GLY A 38 3.84 11.83 0.73
N GLY A 39 4.64 12.76 1.27
CA GLY A 39 4.15 13.78 2.20
C GLY A 39 3.81 13.27 3.61
N LEU A 40 4.04 11.99 3.90
CA LEU A 40 3.85 11.40 5.22
C LEU A 40 4.87 11.96 6.21
N ALA A 41 4.42 12.17 7.45
CA ALA A 41 5.24 12.66 8.55
C ALA A 41 4.88 11.90 9.82
N ALA A 42 5.90 11.42 10.55
CA ALA A 42 5.69 10.56 11.72
C ALA A 42 4.74 11.16 12.77
N SER A 43 4.79 12.49 12.95
CA SER A 43 3.93 13.23 13.88
C SER A 43 2.47 13.34 13.44
N LYS A 44 2.17 13.15 12.14
CA LYS A 44 0.83 13.32 11.56
C LYS A 44 0.19 12.01 11.11
N THR A 45 0.97 11.10 10.56
CA THR A 45 0.49 9.90 9.86
C THR A 45 0.97 8.61 10.51
N GLY A 46 1.68 8.71 11.64
CA GLY A 46 2.22 7.56 12.36
C GLY A 46 3.66 7.22 12.00
N LYS A 47 4.30 6.42 12.85
CA LYS A 47 5.74 6.12 12.74
C LYS A 47 6.10 5.19 11.58
N TYR A 48 5.20 4.31 11.17
CA TYR A 48 5.48 3.27 10.19
C TYR A 48 4.55 3.34 8.98
N ALA A 49 5.03 2.91 7.82
CA ALA A 49 4.23 2.77 6.61
C ALA A 49 4.72 1.58 5.77
N PRO A 50 3.84 0.90 5.01
CA PRO A 50 4.24 0.03 3.92
C PRO A 50 4.81 0.87 2.77
N TYR A 51 5.99 0.49 2.30
CA TYR A 51 6.70 1.15 1.21
C TYR A 51 7.17 0.11 0.20
N TYR A 52 7.00 0.40 -1.08
CA TYR A 52 7.42 -0.43 -2.18
C TYR A 52 8.24 0.38 -3.18
N SER A 53 9.26 -0.26 -3.75
CA SER A 53 10.09 0.34 -4.78
C SER A 53 10.43 -0.70 -5.84
N SER A 54 10.39 -0.26 -7.10
CA SER A 54 10.77 -1.01 -8.30
C SER A 54 11.94 -0.28 -8.96
N TYR A 55 12.36 -0.66 -10.18
CA TYR A 55 13.41 0.04 -10.90
C TYR A 55 12.96 1.43 -11.40
N ASP A 56 11.67 1.61 -11.67
CA ASP A 56 11.07 2.80 -12.27
C ASP A 56 10.23 3.65 -11.30
N LEU A 57 9.77 3.09 -10.17
CA LEU A 57 8.81 3.79 -9.29
C LEU A 57 9.06 3.54 -7.81
N GLU A 58 8.52 4.46 -7.00
CA GLU A 58 8.35 4.34 -5.56
C GLU A 58 6.87 4.53 -5.20
N LEU A 59 6.39 3.77 -4.21
CA LEU A 59 5.00 3.80 -3.73
C LEU A 59 5.00 3.66 -2.22
N ILE A 60 4.23 4.50 -1.54
CA ILE A 60 4.05 4.46 -0.09
C ILE A 60 2.57 4.51 0.26
N PHE A 61 2.17 3.76 1.29
CA PHE A 61 0.77 3.67 1.71
C PHE A 61 0.55 4.41 3.03
N GLN A 62 -0.37 5.37 3.04
CA GLN A 62 -0.86 5.98 4.28
C GLN A 62 -1.82 5.01 4.98
N VAL A 63 -1.52 4.66 6.23
CA VAL A 63 -2.33 3.70 7.01
C VAL A 63 -3.17 4.46 8.03
N GLY A 64 -4.50 4.42 7.88
CA GLY A 64 -5.43 5.11 8.78
C GLY A 64 -5.23 4.77 10.25
N LEU A 65 -5.02 3.49 10.57
CA LEU A 65 -4.82 2.99 11.95
C LEU A 65 -3.54 3.50 12.64
N PHE A 66 -2.56 4.01 11.89
CA PHE A 66 -1.31 4.52 12.47
C PHE A 66 -1.35 6.01 12.76
N VAL A 67 -2.42 6.71 12.36
CA VAL A 67 -2.56 8.14 12.59
C VAL A 67 -2.74 8.40 14.09
N PRO A 68 -1.94 9.29 14.68
CA PRO A 68 -2.06 9.60 16.11
C PRO A 68 -3.45 10.12 16.44
N LYS A 69 -4.00 9.73 17.60
CA LYS A 69 -5.35 10.16 18.04
C LYS A 69 -5.55 11.66 18.02
N SER A 70 -4.51 12.43 18.37
CA SER A 70 -4.53 13.90 18.35
C SER A 70 -4.68 14.50 16.95
N GLN A 71 -4.50 13.71 15.89
CA GLN A 71 -4.62 14.10 14.49
C GLN A 71 -5.92 13.59 13.85
N ILE A 72 -6.62 12.64 14.50
CA ILE A 72 -7.92 12.15 14.04
C ILE A 72 -8.97 13.21 14.36
N SER A 73 -9.22 14.10 13.40
CA SER A 73 -10.36 15.02 13.43
C SER A 73 -11.60 14.38 12.80
N THR A 74 -12.78 14.94 13.06
CA THR A 74 -14.05 14.51 12.45
C THR A 74 -14.00 14.47 10.91
N ASN A 75 -13.15 15.31 10.30
CA ASN A 75 -13.01 15.42 8.85
C ASN A 75 -11.77 14.68 8.31
N TYR A 76 -11.06 13.90 9.14
CA TYR A 76 -9.88 13.15 8.71
C TYR A 76 -10.21 12.15 7.59
N LEU A 77 -11.39 11.53 7.66
CA LEU A 77 -11.90 10.70 6.57
C LEU A 77 -12.05 11.46 5.27
N GLN A 78 -12.65 12.63 5.35
CA GLN A 78 -12.83 13.48 4.19
C GLN A 78 -11.47 13.88 3.62
N SER A 79 -10.50 14.26 4.46
CA SER A 79 -9.16 14.59 3.95
C SER A 79 -8.49 13.40 3.27
N LEU A 80 -8.62 12.18 3.81
CA LEU A 80 -8.14 10.96 3.14
C LEU A 80 -8.84 10.70 1.80
N ILE A 81 -10.17 10.75 1.78
CA ILE A 81 -11.01 10.53 0.60
C ILE A 81 -10.69 11.55 -0.50
N PHE A 82 -10.47 12.82 -0.16
CA PHE A 82 -10.21 13.88 -1.14
C PHE A 82 -8.74 14.00 -1.56
N SER A 83 -7.79 13.49 -0.77
CA SER A 83 -6.35 13.59 -1.10
C SER A 83 -5.82 12.42 -1.89
N ASN A 84 -6.49 11.26 -1.87
CA ASN A 84 -6.01 10.04 -2.50
C ASN A 84 -6.87 9.66 -3.72
N GLN A 85 -6.21 9.27 -4.81
CA GLN A 85 -6.88 8.77 -6.02
C GLN A 85 -7.28 7.29 -5.90
N VAL A 86 -6.69 6.59 -4.94
CA VAL A 86 -6.94 5.18 -4.68
C VAL A 86 -7.05 4.97 -3.17
N THR A 87 -8.13 4.35 -2.73
CA THR A 87 -8.33 3.96 -1.34
C THR A 87 -8.46 2.45 -1.23
N ILE A 88 -7.81 1.86 -0.22
CA ILE A 88 -7.93 0.44 0.10
C ILE A 88 -8.64 0.33 1.45
N CYS A 89 -9.74 -0.40 1.49
CA CYS A 89 -10.53 -0.65 2.69
C CYS A 89 -10.52 -2.12 3.05
N TRP A 90 -10.41 -2.40 4.34
CA TRP A 90 -10.65 -3.71 4.91
C TRP A 90 -12.01 -3.68 5.60
N THR A 91 -12.80 -4.74 5.42
CA THR A 91 -14.09 -4.89 6.09
C THR A 91 -14.35 -6.36 6.41
N GLU A 92 -15.00 -6.62 7.53
CA GLU A 92 -15.41 -7.97 7.95
C GLU A 92 -16.64 -8.46 7.17
N ASP A 93 -17.43 -7.54 6.59
CA ASP A 93 -18.63 -7.87 5.82
C ASP A 93 -18.90 -6.83 4.72
N ILE A 94 -18.55 -7.18 3.48
CA ILE A 94 -18.71 -6.33 2.30
C ILE A 94 -20.17 -6.06 1.96
N SER A 95 -21.11 -6.89 2.43
CA SER A 95 -22.55 -6.71 2.18
C SER A 95 -23.12 -5.53 2.95
N THR A 96 -22.52 -5.19 4.10
CA THR A 96 -22.91 -4.07 4.94
C THR A 96 -22.11 -2.79 4.66
N PHE A 97 -21.01 -2.92 3.91
CA PHE A 97 -20.15 -1.81 3.53
C PHE A 97 -20.87 -0.79 2.61
N ASP A 98 -20.74 0.49 2.92
CA ASP A 98 -21.28 1.58 2.10
C ASP A 98 -20.18 2.28 1.30
N PRO A 99 -20.02 1.97 -0.01
CA PRO A 99 -18.98 2.57 -0.83
C PRO A 99 -19.24 4.05 -1.16
N THR A 100 -20.46 4.56 -0.97
CA THR A 100 -20.84 5.92 -1.37
C THR A 100 -20.05 7.00 -0.63
N ILE A 101 -19.58 6.69 0.58
CA ILE A 101 -18.78 7.56 1.44
C ILE A 101 -17.47 7.96 0.75
N PHE A 102 -16.90 7.07 -0.07
CA PHE A 102 -15.61 7.25 -0.72
C PHE A 102 -15.70 7.96 -2.08
N LYS A 103 -16.87 8.43 -2.52
CA LYS A 103 -17.04 9.12 -3.81
C LYS A 103 -16.35 8.39 -4.97
N THR A 104 -16.72 7.13 -5.18
CA THR A 104 -16.12 6.23 -6.18
C THR A 104 -16.26 6.70 -7.63
N GLU A 105 -17.00 7.78 -7.86
CA GLU A 105 -17.05 8.51 -9.13
C GLU A 105 -15.75 9.26 -9.47
N PHE A 106 -14.91 9.59 -8.47
CA PHE A 106 -13.66 10.34 -8.65
C PHE A 106 -12.41 9.58 -8.24
N GLN A 107 -12.54 8.43 -7.58
CA GLN A 107 -11.41 7.64 -7.10
C GLN A 107 -11.69 6.15 -7.18
N VAL A 108 -10.62 5.36 -7.19
CA VAL A 108 -10.70 3.90 -7.13
C VAL A 108 -10.78 3.45 -5.68
N LEU A 109 -11.69 2.52 -5.40
CA LEU A 109 -11.84 1.91 -4.09
C LEU A 109 -11.68 0.40 -4.19
N ILE A 110 -10.70 -0.15 -3.48
CA ILE A 110 -10.45 -1.59 -3.38
C ILE A 110 -10.89 -2.03 -1.99
N VAL A 111 -11.90 -2.89 -1.91
CA VAL A 111 -12.46 -3.38 -0.63
C VAL A 111 -12.11 -4.85 -0.46
N ILE A 112 -11.54 -5.21 0.69
CA ILE A 112 -11.04 -6.55 0.99
C ILE A 112 -11.84 -7.11 2.17
N GLU A 113 -12.41 -8.29 1.98
CA GLU A 113 -13.12 -9.06 3.00
C GLU A 113 -12.41 -10.40 3.24
N PRO A 114 -11.83 -10.64 4.43
CA PRO A 114 -11.28 -11.94 4.78
C PRO A 114 -12.39 -12.99 4.92
N GLN A 115 -12.17 -14.17 4.35
CA GLN A 115 -13.11 -15.30 4.43
C GLN A 115 -12.64 -16.33 5.46
N ALA A 116 -13.58 -17.09 6.02
CA ALA A 116 -13.27 -18.21 6.93
C ALA A 116 -12.31 -19.26 6.31
N THR A 117 -12.26 -19.33 4.98
CA THR A 117 -11.37 -20.23 4.21
C THR A 117 -9.91 -19.76 4.12
N ARG A 118 -9.54 -18.66 4.79
CA ARG A 118 -8.23 -17.97 4.63
C ARG A 118 -7.96 -17.45 3.22
N LEU A 119 -9.03 -17.30 2.44
CA LEU A 119 -9.05 -16.56 1.19
C LEU A 119 -9.60 -15.16 1.45
N TYR A 120 -9.46 -14.28 0.47
CA TYR A 120 -9.88 -12.89 0.57
C TYR A 120 -10.75 -12.55 -0.63
N ARG A 121 -11.97 -12.11 -0.38
CA ARG A 121 -12.85 -11.56 -1.40
C ARG A 121 -12.48 -10.10 -1.60
N VAL A 122 -12.28 -9.71 -2.85
CA VAL A 122 -11.92 -8.34 -3.19
C VAL A 122 -12.95 -7.77 -4.15
N LYS A 123 -13.54 -6.64 -3.76
CA LYS A 123 -14.49 -5.87 -4.57
C LYS A 123 -13.81 -4.58 -5.00
N VAL A 124 -14.08 -4.15 -6.23
CA VAL A 124 -13.41 -2.99 -6.79
C VAL A 124 -14.45 -2.04 -7.37
N PHE A 125 -14.42 -0.78 -6.90
CA PHE A 125 -15.21 0.30 -7.46
C PHE A 125 -14.29 1.23 -8.22
N THR A 126 -14.61 1.50 -9.48
CA THR A 126 -13.81 2.33 -10.37
C THR A 126 -14.67 3.40 -11.03
N PRO A 127 -14.13 4.62 -11.25
CA PRO A 127 -14.75 5.58 -12.14
C PRO A 127 -14.92 5.00 -13.54
N PRO A 128 -16.00 5.37 -14.28
CA PRO A 128 -16.21 4.89 -15.66
C PRO A 128 -15.09 5.22 -16.64
N SER A 129 -14.25 6.22 -16.34
CA SER A 129 -13.11 6.64 -17.15
C SER A 129 -11.93 5.67 -17.10
N ILE A 130 -11.88 4.75 -16.14
CA ILE A 130 -10.77 3.82 -15.95
C ILE A 130 -11.14 2.47 -16.57
N VAL A 131 -10.40 2.09 -17.62
CA VAL A 131 -10.72 0.90 -18.43
C VAL A 131 -9.94 -0.35 -18.00
N ASP A 132 -8.72 -0.18 -17.49
CA ASP A 132 -7.91 -1.31 -17.01
C ASP A 132 -7.17 -0.97 -15.71
N LEU A 133 -7.48 -1.74 -14.67
CA LEU A 133 -6.89 -1.59 -13.34
C LEU A 133 -5.75 -2.61 -13.13
N GLY A 134 -5.70 -3.70 -13.89
CA GLY A 134 -4.83 -4.85 -13.59
C GLY A 134 -5.15 -5.50 -12.24
N PRO A 135 -4.34 -6.49 -11.82
CA PRO A 135 -4.74 -7.89 -11.75
C PRO A 135 -6.00 -8.20 -10.92
N VAL A 136 -6.38 -7.36 -9.96
CA VAL A 136 -7.61 -7.56 -9.18
C VAL A 136 -8.82 -7.12 -10.01
N ARG A 137 -9.79 -8.02 -10.14
CA ARG A 137 -11.09 -7.74 -10.75
C ARG A 137 -12.17 -7.65 -9.67
N ASP A 138 -13.31 -7.06 -10.03
CA ASP A 138 -14.46 -7.04 -9.14
C ASP A 138 -14.87 -8.47 -8.77
N GLU A 139 -15.21 -8.69 -7.50
CA GLU A 139 -15.60 -9.97 -6.92
C GLU A 139 -14.53 -11.08 -6.97
N MET A 140 -13.25 -10.71 -7.11
CA MET A 140 -12.17 -11.68 -7.18
C MET A 140 -11.85 -12.30 -5.81
N ILE A 141 -11.58 -13.61 -5.79
CA ILE A 141 -11.08 -14.32 -4.60
C ILE A 141 -9.57 -14.54 -4.73
N LEU A 142 -8.80 -14.11 -3.73
CA LEU A 142 -7.34 -14.19 -3.71
C LEU A 142 -6.85 -14.99 -2.50
N SER A 143 -5.69 -15.63 -2.66
CA SER A 143 -4.97 -16.21 -1.52
C SER A 143 -4.09 -15.17 -0.84
N LYS A 144 -3.74 -15.43 0.42
CA LYS A 144 -2.83 -14.60 1.22
C LYS A 144 -1.52 -14.25 0.50
N GLN A 145 -0.96 -15.20 -0.25
CA GLN A 145 0.36 -15.07 -0.89
C GLN A 145 0.38 -14.04 -2.00
N ILE A 146 -0.73 -13.88 -2.73
CA ILE A 146 -0.81 -12.97 -3.88
C ILE A 146 -1.54 -11.66 -3.56
N LEU A 147 -2.33 -11.62 -2.49
CA LEU A 147 -3.21 -10.49 -2.14
C LEU A 147 -2.46 -9.15 -2.15
N GLY A 148 -1.38 -9.02 -1.38
CA GLY A 148 -0.64 -7.77 -1.28
C GLY A 148 -0.07 -7.29 -2.61
N ALA A 149 0.55 -8.20 -3.38
CA ALA A 149 1.13 -7.87 -4.68
C ALA A 149 0.05 -7.50 -5.72
N ALA A 150 -1.05 -8.24 -5.75
CA ALA A 150 -2.16 -7.98 -6.66
C ALA A 150 -2.83 -6.63 -6.35
N VAL A 151 -3.15 -6.36 -5.08
CA VAL A 151 -3.74 -5.09 -4.65
C VAL A 151 -2.79 -3.93 -4.91
N ARG A 152 -1.50 -4.06 -4.58
CA ARG A 152 -0.48 -3.04 -4.87
C ARG A 152 -0.43 -2.69 -6.36
N ASN A 153 -0.31 -3.70 -7.23
CA ASN A 153 -0.19 -3.47 -8.67
C ASN A 153 -1.48 -2.85 -9.23
N THR A 154 -2.63 -3.24 -8.69
CA THR A 154 -3.94 -2.67 -9.05
C THR A 154 -4.02 -1.20 -8.66
N ALA A 155 -3.60 -0.86 -7.44
CA ALA A 155 -3.56 0.52 -6.96
C ALA A 155 -2.58 1.39 -7.77
N LEU A 156 -1.43 0.83 -8.14
CA LEU A 156 -0.44 1.52 -8.97
C LEU A 156 -1.01 1.85 -10.37
N ASN A 157 -1.64 0.88 -11.03
CA ASN A 157 -2.26 1.09 -12.34
C ASN A 157 -3.40 2.09 -12.28
N ALA A 158 -4.23 2.03 -11.24
CA ALA A 158 -5.28 3.01 -10.97
C ALA A 158 -4.74 4.44 -10.86
N SER A 159 -3.60 4.62 -10.18
CA SER A 159 -2.94 5.93 -10.08
C SER A 159 -2.36 6.40 -11.42
N ARG A 160 -1.81 5.50 -12.23
CA ARG A 160 -1.23 5.81 -13.56
C ARG A 160 -2.30 6.14 -14.61
N GLY A 161 -3.44 5.46 -14.58
CA GLY A 161 -4.56 5.67 -15.52
C GLY A 161 -5.18 7.08 -15.46
N ASN A 162 -4.93 7.84 -14.39
CA ASN A 162 -5.45 9.19 -14.17
C ASN A 162 -4.52 10.33 -14.66
N PHE A 163 -3.47 10.05 -15.43
CA PHE A 163 -2.60 11.02 -16.13
C PHE A 163 -2.28 12.32 -15.35
N ALA A 164 -1.49 12.24 -14.27
CA ALA A 164 -0.88 13.43 -13.64
C ALA A 164 0.36 13.20 -12.75
N CYS A 165 0.86 11.96 -12.57
CA CYS A 165 2.07 11.73 -11.77
C CYS A 165 3.29 11.53 -12.66
N GLY A 166 4.02 12.62 -12.92
CA GLY A 166 5.41 12.53 -13.36
C GLY A 166 6.26 11.96 -12.21
N GLU A 167 6.92 10.83 -12.46
CA GLU A 167 7.75 10.13 -11.48
C GLU A 167 8.92 11.00 -10.99
N PRO A 168 9.26 11.00 -9.68
CA PRO A 168 10.42 11.70 -9.16
C PRO A 168 11.71 10.89 -9.37
N ALA A 169 11.98 10.44 -10.61
CA ALA A 169 13.18 9.66 -10.95
C ALA A 169 14.48 10.38 -10.52
N SER A 170 14.48 11.72 -10.55
CA SER A 170 15.66 12.54 -10.22
C SER A 170 16.11 12.43 -8.76
N ARG A 171 15.20 12.26 -7.80
CA ARG A 171 15.59 12.12 -6.38
C ARG A 171 16.31 10.80 -6.14
N ARG A 172 15.79 9.73 -6.74
CA ARG A 172 16.36 8.38 -6.64
C ARG A 172 17.69 8.27 -7.35
N ILE A 173 17.87 8.85 -8.54
CA ILE A 173 19.16 8.82 -9.26
C ILE A 173 20.26 9.35 -8.33
N ASN A 174 20.03 10.48 -7.68
CA ASN A 174 20.98 11.06 -6.73
C ASN A 174 21.26 10.15 -5.53
N THR A 175 20.24 9.51 -4.96
CA THR A 175 20.43 8.57 -3.83
C THR A 175 21.13 7.28 -4.27
N MET A 176 20.78 6.72 -5.42
CA MET A 176 21.44 5.53 -5.97
C MET A 176 22.90 5.82 -6.30
N GLU A 177 23.21 6.95 -6.91
CA GLU A 177 24.59 7.36 -7.19
C GLU A 177 25.41 7.53 -5.90
N GLN A 178 24.80 7.99 -4.82
CA GLN A 178 25.44 8.10 -3.51
C GLN A 178 25.63 6.74 -2.81
N GLU A 179 24.63 5.86 -2.85
CA GLU A 179 24.65 4.59 -2.11
C GLU A 179 25.35 3.46 -2.87
N VAL A 180 25.17 3.33 -4.19
CA VAL A 180 25.78 2.25 -4.98
C VAL A 180 27.31 2.31 -4.93
N ASN A 181 27.87 3.52 -4.82
CA ASN A 181 29.31 3.73 -4.72
C ASN A 181 29.87 3.50 -3.30
N THR A 182 29.01 3.37 -2.29
CA THR A 182 29.41 3.19 -0.88
C THR A 182 29.14 1.78 -0.36
N ILE A 183 28.29 1.00 -1.03
CA ILE A 183 27.98 -0.38 -0.66
C ILE A 183 29.12 -1.32 -1.11
N GLU A 184 29.64 -2.12 -0.18
CA GLU A 184 30.60 -3.18 -0.53
C GLU A 184 29.97 -4.13 -1.56
N PRO A 185 30.70 -4.47 -2.64
CA PRO A 185 30.19 -5.38 -3.64
C PRO A 185 29.88 -6.75 -3.01
N PRO A 186 28.82 -7.44 -3.46
CA PRO A 186 28.45 -8.73 -2.91
C PRO A 186 29.62 -9.72 -3.02
N LYS A 187 29.76 -10.60 -2.01
CA LYS A 187 30.80 -11.64 -2.00
C LYS A 187 30.76 -12.42 -3.30
N ASN A 188 31.92 -12.56 -3.94
CA ASN A 188 32.06 -13.33 -5.16
C ASN A 188 31.78 -14.81 -4.85
N LEU A 189 30.59 -15.29 -5.26
CA LEU A 189 30.12 -16.64 -4.98
C LEU A 189 31.04 -17.71 -5.57
N TYR A 190 31.60 -17.47 -6.76
CA TYR A 190 32.56 -18.39 -7.38
C TYR A 190 33.81 -18.57 -6.51
N LYS A 191 34.39 -17.49 -6.00
CA LYS A 191 35.53 -17.56 -5.07
C LYS A 191 35.16 -18.27 -3.77
N PHE A 192 33.99 -17.97 -3.22
CA PHE A 192 33.48 -18.61 -2.00
C PHE A 192 33.39 -20.13 -2.17
N TYR A 193 32.62 -20.61 -3.16
CA TYR A 193 32.44 -22.04 -3.37
C TYR A 193 33.71 -22.76 -3.81
N LYS A 194 34.57 -22.12 -4.62
CA LYS A 194 35.85 -22.70 -5.02
C LYS A 194 36.77 -22.95 -3.82
N SER A 195 36.82 -22.03 -2.86
CA SER A 195 37.62 -22.21 -1.63
C SER A 195 37.07 -23.32 -0.73
N SER A 196 35.77 -23.58 -0.77
CA SER A 196 35.11 -24.66 -0.01
C SER A 196 35.24 -26.04 -0.65
N LEU A 197 35.63 -26.12 -1.92
CA LEU A 197 35.75 -27.37 -2.70
C LEU A 197 37.19 -27.90 -2.80
N THR A 198 38.20 -27.11 -2.43
CA THR A 198 39.60 -27.54 -2.33
C THR A 198 39.92 -28.12 -0.96
N VAL A 199 39.26 -29.23 -0.60
CA VAL A 199 39.70 -30.14 0.48
C VAL A 199 40.59 -31.22 -0.12
#